data_AF-A0A936IS51-F1
#
_entry.id   AF-A0A936IS51-F1
#
_cell.length_a   1.000
_cell.length_b   1.000
_cell.length_c   1.000
_cell.angle_alpha   90.00
_cell.angle_beta   90.00
_cell.angle_gamma   90.00
#
_symmetry.space_group_name_H-M   'P 1'
#
loop_
_entity.id
_entity.type
_entity.pdbx_description
1 polymer ?
#
loop_
_entity_poly.entity_id
_entity_poly.type
_entity_poly.pdbx_seq_one_letter_code
_entity_poly.pdbx_strand_id
1 'polypeptide(L)'
;MVRVLFIVTGLLLPVAAQQTRLPARSTIESGVRVRNLHGAVRVQVVREPKVRLRSATPGRPLREGEISISGTELVEIEVRPAGGGALDVEVDLPYRMAIAVETKDGAVELSGLLARADVVTMTGAIRLAAPWDITRFHIETRRRPGRIVKPEDLRTDESLRGATWELRDTLDKNKIAYGSLAVIAEFPPSIVLYPHPVPAESPVKIPWHAAELVDSLLKPPAREQNRDSAVSGQDAPDDAIVFRSDVRMVNLTVSVTDGAGRPVSGLNAADFSVEEDGRPQSIANLQPAEEPFNLAILLDMSGSTLSRRDDMIEAARRFAGIARDNDRVALYVLAHSLFWEVSPLTASREALLAELDRLPELSGLSPIYDTIVSAYAHELHGRRGERNALIVLTDGLDNRLSGDEFLAPPGVPVRAGLPSQVSPLVFKRVAAAMGSLLYPVLLQEAYVPRGPMARTMAASNTLFKELASRTGGRVFTAQSLSRLYPVYGQVAEELRSVYSVGYYPANQEFDGSWRAVRVQVKRRGVTVRTRSGYHAQ
;
A
#
# COMPACT_ATOMS: atom_id res chain seq x y z
N MET A 1 -11.58 -0.03 -17.73
CA MET A 1 -11.54 -0.58 -19.10
C MET A 1 -10.16 -1.18 -19.34
N VAL A 2 -9.99 -2.49 -19.10
CA VAL A 2 -8.69 -3.17 -19.26
C VAL A 2 -8.52 -3.50 -20.74
N ARG A 3 -7.65 -2.78 -21.47
CA ARG A 3 -7.19 -3.22 -22.79
C ARG A 3 -6.18 -4.35 -22.57
N VAL A 4 -6.66 -5.59 -22.53
CA VAL A 4 -5.79 -6.76 -22.56
C VAL A 4 -5.26 -6.89 -23.99
N LEU A 5 -4.02 -6.46 -24.23
CA LEU A 5 -3.35 -6.60 -25.53
C LEU A 5 -2.75 -8.00 -25.61
N PHE A 6 -3.48 -8.93 -26.23
CA PHE A 6 -2.94 -10.23 -26.64
C PHE A 6 -2.38 -10.15 -28.05
N ILE A 7 -1.16 -10.66 -28.25
CA ILE A 7 -0.64 -10.97 -29.59
C ILE A 7 -0.97 -12.44 -29.83
N VAL A 8 -2.05 -12.70 -30.55
CA VAL A 8 -2.40 -14.03 -31.09
C VAL A 8 -2.95 -13.83 -32.50
N THR A 9 -2.31 -14.46 -33.49
CA THR A 9 -2.66 -14.43 -34.92
C THR A 9 -3.70 -15.50 -35.29
N GLY A 10 -4.70 -15.16 -36.12
CA GLY A 10 -5.50 -16.12 -36.94
C GLY A 10 -6.94 -16.43 -36.48
N LEU A 11 -7.87 -16.64 -37.42
CA LEU A 11 -9.33 -16.46 -37.32
C LEU A 11 -10.17 -17.78 -37.44
N LEU A 12 -11.25 -17.86 -36.64
CA LEU A 12 -12.63 -18.42 -36.81
C LEU A 12 -13.03 -19.88 -37.17
N LEU A 13 -14.09 -20.33 -36.43
CA LEU A 13 -15.20 -21.30 -36.67
C LEU A 13 -15.10 -22.78 -36.17
N PRO A 14 -16.25 -23.46 -35.87
CA PRO A 14 -16.48 -24.19 -34.61
C PRO A 14 -16.67 -25.72 -34.79
N VAL A 15 -16.83 -26.47 -33.67
CA VAL A 15 -17.85 -27.53 -33.45
C VAL A 15 -17.61 -28.24 -32.10
N ALA A 16 -18.74 -28.72 -31.53
CA ALA A 16 -18.96 -29.21 -30.18
C ALA A 16 -18.56 -30.68 -29.92
N ALA A 17 -18.36 -31.04 -28.65
CA ALA A 17 -18.46 -32.41 -28.14
C ALA A 17 -18.92 -32.44 -26.65
N GLN A 18 -19.79 -33.39 -26.34
CA GLN A 18 -20.49 -33.60 -25.07
C GLN A 18 -19.55 -33.96 -23.90
N GLN A 19 -19.77 -33.33 -22.74
CA GLN A 19 -18.92 -33.45 -21.53
C GLN A 19 -19.63 -34.20 -20.40
N THR A 20 -18.90 -35.10 -19.74
CA THR A 20 -19.18 -35.51 -18.35
C THR A 20 -19.18 -34.23 -17.50
N ARG A 21 -20.29 -33.91 -16.84
CA ARG A 21 -20.45 -32.60 -16.20
C ARG A 21 -19.60 -32.52 -14.94
N LEU A 22 -18.64 -31.61 -14.95
CA LEU A 22 -17.95 -31.11 -13.76
C LEU A 22 -18.99 -30.58 -12.73
N PRO A 23 -18.65 -30.54 -11.43
CA PRO A 23 -19.49 -29.89 -10.43
C PRO A 23 -19.75 -28.41 -10.76
N ALA A 24 -20.75 -27.79 -10.11
CA ALA A 24 -21.27 -26.47 -10.45
C ALA A 24 -20.17 -25.40 -10.65
N ARG A 25 -20.34 -24.55 -11.68
CA ARG A 25 -19.32 -23.61 -12.19
C ARG A 25 -18.98 -22.49 -11.21
N SER A 26 -17.74 -22.02 -11.30
CA SER A 26 -17.22 -20.79 -10.68
C SER A 26 -18.19 -19.62 -10.84
N THR A 27 -18.29 -18.78 -9.80
CA THR A 27 -19.09 -17.54 -9.80
C THR A 27 -18.26 -16.30 -10.12
N ILE A 28 -17.06 -16.48 -10.68
CA ILE A 28 -16.22 -15.38 -11.17
C ILE A 28 -16.82 -14.85 -12.48
N GLU A 29 -17.17 -13.56 -12.48
CA GLU A 29 -17.77 -12.84 -13.62
C GLU A 29 -16.75 -11.99 -14.39
N SER A 30 -15.61 -11.67 -13.78
CA SER A 30 -14.51 -10.89 -14.38
C SER A 30 -13.15 -11.45 -13.93
N GLY A 31 -12.20 -11.58 -14.85
CA GLY A 31 -10.88 -12.19 -14.60
C GLY A 31 -10.43 -13.17 -15.68
N VAL A 32 -9.79 -14.28 -15.30
CA VAL A 32 -9.34 -15.34 -16.21
C VAL A 32 -9.99 -16.66 -15.83
N ARG A 33 -10.47 -17.43 -16.80
CA ARG A 33 -10.89 -18.83 -16.62
C ARG A 33 -9.97 -19.72 -17.44
N VAL A 34 -9.27 -20.65 -16.81
CA VAL A 34 -8.41 -21.63 -17.47
C VAL A 34 -9.07 -22.99 -17.40
N ARG A 35 -9.42 -23.54 -18.56
CA ARG A 35 -9.98 -24.88 -18.72
C ARG A 35 -8.93 -25.77 -19.37
N ASN A 36 -8.34 -26.67 -18.59
CA ASN A 36 -7.38 -27.67 -19.04
C ASN A 36 -7.77 -29.04 -18.48
N LEU A 37 -8.66 -29.74 -19.18
CA LEU A 37 -9.30 -30.93 -18.60
C LEU A 37 -8.30 -32.04 -18.27
N HIS A 38 -7.26 -32.20 -19.10
CA HIS A 38 -6.36 -33.35 -19.03
C HIS A 38 -4.91 -33.05 -18.67
N GLY A 39 -4.56 -31.77 -18.51
CA GLY A 39 -3.22 -31.34 -18.10
C GLY A 39 -3.26 -30.61 -16.77
N ALA A 40 -2.10 -30.55 -16.12
CA ALA A 40 -1.95 -29.74 -14.92
C ALA A 40 -2.10 -28.23 -15.24
N VAL A 41 -2.57 -27.48 -14.25
CA VAL A 41 -2.63 -26.01 -14.30
C VAL A 41 -1.83 -25.47 -13.13
N ARG A 42 -0.77 -24.72 -13.44
CA ARG A 42 -0.01 -23.95 -12.46
C ARG A 42 -0.34 -22.47 -12.61
N VAL A 43 -0.59 -21.79 -11.51
CA VAL A 43 -0.85 -20.35 -11.47
C VAL A 43 0.08 -19.72 -10.47
N GLN A 44 0.73 -18.63 -10.89
CA GLN A 44 1.52 -17.79 -10.01
C GLN A 44 1.06 -16.34 -10.14
N VAL A 45 0.79 -15.69 -9.01
CA VAL A 45 0.48 -14.26 -9.00
C VAL A 45 1.78 -13.45 -9.15
N VAL A 46 1.79 -12.50 -10.08
CA VAL A 46 2.95 -11.69 -10.44
C VAL A 46 2.63 -10.19 -10.50
N ARG A 47 3.67 -9.35 -10.47
CA ARG A 47 3.53 -7.88 -10.54
C ARG A 47 3.22 -7.39 -11.95
N GLU A 48 3.64 -8.11 -12.97
CA GLU A 48 3.47 -7.69 -14.36
C GLU A 48 1.99 -7.53 -14.71
N PRO A 49 1.62 -6.47 -15.44
CA PRO A 49 0.21 -6.13 -15.70
C PRO A 49 -0.44 -7.01 -16.77
N LYS A 50 0.19 -8.12 -17.17
CA LYS A 50 -0.24 -8.96 -18.28
C LYS A 50 -0.33 -10.41 -17.85
N VAL A 51 -1.43 -11.06 -18.24
CA VAL A 51 -1.56 -12.51 -18.15
C VAL A 51 -0.58 -13.14 -19.12
N ARG A 52 0.27 -14.06 -18.66
CA ARG A 52 1.14 -14.86 -19.52
C ARG A 52 0.77 -16.33 -19.39
N LEU A 53 0.59 -17.00 -20.52
CA LEU A 53 0.35 -18.43 -20.59
C LEU A 53 1.55 -19.10 -21.24
N ARG A 54 2.09 -20.15 -20.60
CA ARG A 54 3.20 -20.95 -21.12
C ARG A 54 2.93 -22.44 -20.95
N SER A 55 3.58 -23.27 -21.76
CA SER A 55 3.60 -24.71 -21.51
C SER A 55 4.41 -24.99 -20.26
N ALA A 56 3.85 -25.79 -19.38
CA ALA A 56 4.50 -26.38 -18.22
C ALA A 56 5.02 -27.81 -18.49
N THR A 57 4.72 -28.36 -19.67
CA THR A 57 5.13 -29.71 -20.06
C THR A 57 6.61 -29.72 -20.45
N PRO A 58 7.47 -30.52 -19.80
CA PRO A 58 8.91 -30.53 -20.09
C PRO A 58 9.21 -30.75 -21.57
N GLY A 59 9.99 -29.84 -22.17
CA GLY A 59 10.44 -29.94 -23.56
C GLY A 59 9.35 -29.81 -24.63
N ARG A 60 8.10 -29.49 -24.27
CA ARG A 60 6.98 -29.37 -25.22
C ARG A 60 6.43 -27.95 -25.24
N PRO A 61 6.69 -27.13 -26.27
CA PRO A 61 6.07 -25.82 -26.41
C PRO A 61 4.58 -25.93 -26.79
N LEU A 62 3.83 -24.83 -26.58
CA LEU A 62 2.46 -24.68 -27.07
C LEU A 62 2.46 -24.62 -28.61
N ARG A 63 1.53 -25.33 -29.26
CA ARG A 63 1.34 -25.29 -30.71
C ARG A 63 0.10 -24.49 -31.09
N GLU A 64 0.07 -24.02 -32.34
CA GLU A 64 -1.08 -23.34 -32.91
C GLU A 64 -2.32 -24.25 -32.86
N GLY A 65 -3.47 -23.68 -32.50
CA GLY A 65 -4.74 -24.42 -32.37
C GLY A 65 -4.91 -25.21 -31.06
N GLU A 66 -3.87 -25.34 -30.22
CA GLU A 66 -3.99 -26.02 -28.92
C GLU A 66 -4.62 -25.13 -27.82
N ILE A 67 -4.73 -23.82 -28.08
CA ILE A 67 -5.31 -22.84 -27.15
C ILE A 67 -6.39 -22.05 -27.89
N SER A 68 -7.58 -21.93 -27.28
CA SER A 68 -8.60 -20.97 -27.68
C SER A 68 -8.84 -19.95 -26.58
N ILE A 69 -8.85 -18.66 -26.95
CA ILE A 69 -9.09 -17.54 -26.04
C ILE A 69 -10.38 -16.82 -26.46
N SER A 70 -11.26 -16.56 -25.51
CA SER A 70 -12.52 -15.82 -25.75
C SER A 70 -12.92 -14.96 -24.56
N GLY A 71 -13.90 -14.07 -24.75
CA GLY A 71 -14.44 -13.20 -23.70
C GLY A 71 -13.64 -11.90 -23.50
N THR A 72 -14.28 -10.92 -22.86
CA THR A 72 -13.74 -9.57 -22.65
C THR A 72 -13.57 -9.24 -21.16
N GLU A 73 -14.64 -9.36 -20.38
CA GLU A 73 -14.64 -9.19 -18.92
C GLU A 73 -14.03 -10.40 -18.22
N LEU A 74 -14.44 -11.60 -18.66
CA LEU A 74 -13.87 -12.87 -18.26
C LEU A 74 -13.17 -13.50 -19.45
N VAL A 75 -11.85 -13.56 -19.39
CA VAL A 75 -11.02 -14.17 -20.44
C VAL A 75 -11.01 -15.68 -20.23
N GLU A 76 -11.68 -16.42 -21.10
CA GLU A 76 -11.69 -17.87 -21.10
C GLU A 76 -10.54 -18.41 -21.96
N ILE A 77 -9.67 -19.19 -21.34
CA ILE A 77 -8.55 -19.91 -21.96
C ILE A 77 -8.89 -21.39 -21.92
N GLU A 78 -9.08 -22.00 -23.08
CA GLU A 78 -9.34 -23.44 -23.18
C GLU A 78 -8.16 -24.13 -23.86
N VAL A 79 -7.64 -25.17 -23.21
CA VAL A 79 -6.49 -25.96 -23.66
C VAL A 79 -7.00 -27.26 -24.30
N ARG A 80 -6.71 -27.45 -25.58
CA ARG A 80 -7.11 -28.60 -26.41
C ARG A 80 -5.92 -29.15 -27.20
N PRO A 81 -5.09 -30.01 -26.60
CA PRO A 81 -3.90 -30.54 -27.25
C PRO A 81 -4.25 -31.37 -28.49
N ALA A 82 -3.48 -31.21 -29.57
CA ALA A 82 -3.69 -31.99 -30.79
C ALA A 82 -3.49 -33.50 -30.50
N GLY A 83 -4.49 -34.33 -30.83
CA GLY A 83 -4.46 -35.77 -30.57
C GLY A 83 -4.91 -36.21 -29.17
N GLY A 84 -5.41 -35.30 -28.33
CA GLY A 84 -6.08 -35.65 -27.07
C GLY A 84 -5.18 -36.01 -25.89
N GLY A 85 -3.86 -35.78 -25.99
CA GLY A 85 -2.93 -35.98 -24.87
C GLY A 85 -2.99 -34.89 -23.79
N ALA A 86 -2.31 -35.11 -22.67
CA ALA A 86 -2.16 -34.10 -21.61
C ALA A 86 -1.17 -32.99 -22.04
N LEU A 87 -1.46 -31.74 -21.67
CA LEU A 87 -0.58 -30.60 -21.84
C LEU A 87 -0.67 -29.76 -20.58
N ASP A 88 0.37 -29.77 -19.77
CA ASP A 88 0.44 -28.92 -18.58
C ASP A 88 0.64 -27.47 -19.00
N VAL A 89 -0.04 -26.55 -18.34
CA VAL A 89 0.08 -25.11 -18.58
C VAL A 89 0.42 -24.36 -17.30
N GLU A 90 1.10 -23.24 -17.46
CA GLU A 90 1.41 -22.30 -16.39
C GLU A 90 0.95 -20.90 -16.76
N VAL A 91 0.38 -20.22 -15.79
CA VAL A 91 -0.28 -18.92 -15.92
C VAL A 91 0.34 -17.95 -14.94
N ASP A 92 1.00 -16.92 -15.44
CA ASP A 92 1.32 -15.74 -14.63
C ASP A 92 0.07 -14.86 -14.59
N LEU A 93 -0.46 -14.65 -13.39
CA LEU A 93 -1.67 -13.88 -13.14
C LEU A 93 -1.30 -12.53 -12.49
N PRO A 94 -1.68 -11.38 -13.08
CA PRO A 94 -1.46 -10.10 -12.43
C PRO A 94 -2.16 -10.00 -11.07
N TYR A 95 -1.63 -9.22 -10.14
CA TYR A 95 -2.34 -8.88 -8.90
C TYR A 95 -3.76 -8.36 -9.18
N ARG A 96 -4.67 -8.55 -8.23
CA ARG A 96 -6.10 -8.15 -8.27
C ARG A 96 -6.97 -8.97 -9.22
N MET A 97 -6.39 -9.74 -10.14
CA MET A 97 -7.16 -10.51 -11.10
C MET A 97 -7.69 -11.78 -10.44
N ALA A 98 -8.98 -12.06 -10.66
CA ALA A 98 -9.58 -13.32 -10.25
C ALA A 98 -9.24 -14.43 -11.25
N ILE A 99 -9.14 -15.67 -10.78
CA ILE A 99 -8.92 -16.84 -11.65
C ILE A 99 -9.89 -17.99 -11.35
N ALA A 100 -10.50 -18.54 -12.37
CA ALA A 100 -11.18 -19.82 -12.32
C ALA A 100 -10.30 -20.89 -12.98
N VAL A 101 -10.12 -22.04 -12.35
CA VAL A 101 -9.40 -23.18 -12.91
C VAL A 101 -10.32 -24.38 -12.99
N GLU A 102 -10.43 -24.97 -14.18
CA GLU A 102 -11.21 -26.17 -14.45
C GLU A 102 -10.31 -27.27 -15.00
N THR A 103 -10.20 -28.37 -14.25
CA THR A 103 -9.49 -29.59 -14.66
C THR A 103 -10.39 -30.82 -14.47
N LYS A 104 -10.03 -31.97 -15.06
CA LYS A 104 -10.68 -33.25 -14.78
C LYS A 104 -9.76 -34.12 -13.94
N ASP A 105 -8.55 -34.38 -14.44
CA ASP A 105 -7.58 -35.29 -13.83
C ASP A 105 -6.16 -34.68 -13.67
N GLY A 106 -5.94 -33.49 -14.23
CA GLY A 106 -4.74 -32.70 -14.00
C GLY A 106 -4.57 -32.20 -12.57
N ALA A 107 -3.32 -32.06 -12.13
CA ALA A 107 -3.01 -31.40 -10.86
C ALA A 107 -3.27 -29.89 -10.95
N VAL A 108 -3.67 -29.27 -9.84
CA VAL A 108 -3.84 -27.81 -9.75
C VAL A 108 -2.87 -27.26 -8.72
N GLU A 109 -2.08 -26.27 -9.13
CA GLU A 109 -1.16 -25.54 -8.27
C GLU A 109 -1.44 -24.04 -8.36
N LEU A 110 -1.78 -23.40 -7.23
CA LEU A 110 -1.99 -21.96 -7.15
C LEU A 110 -1.02 -21.36 -6.14
N SER A 111 -0.31 -20.29 -6.52
CA SER A 111 0.66 -19.63 -5.66
C SER A 111 0.58 -18.10 -5.73
N GLY A 112 0.74 -17.46 -4.57
CA GLY A 112 0.88 -16.01 -4.45
C GLY A 112 -0.30 -15.32 -3.79
N LEU A 113 -0.34 -13.99 -3.93
CA LEU A 113 -1.36 -13.12 -3.33
C LEU A 113 -2.63 -13.13 -4.21
N LEU A 114 -3.42 -14.20 -4.10
CA LEU A 114 -4.62 -14.45 -4.90
C LEU A 114 -5.77 -13.55 -4.44
N ALA A 115 -6.26 -12.67 -5.31
CA ALA A 115 -7.43 -11.83 -5.00
C ALA A 115 -8.70 -12.67 -4.93
N ARG A 116 -8.86 -13.58 -5.88
CA ARG A 116 -9.91 -14.59 -5.88
C ARG A 116 -9.51 -15.78 -6.75
N ALA A 117 -9.72 -16.99 -6.25
CA ALA A 117 -9.50 -18.20 -7.02
C ALA A 117 -10.63 -19.21 -6.81
N ASP A 118 -11.24 -19.68 -7.89
CA ASP A 118 -12.22 -20.78 -7.87
C ASP A 118 -11.61 -21.98 -8.62
N VAL A 119 -11.45 -23.12 -7.95
CA VAL A 119 -10.92 -24.36 -8.55
C VAL A 119 -12.01 -25.41 -8.61
N VAL A 120 -12.23 -25.99 -9.78
CA VAL A 120 -13.15 -27.11 -9.99
C VAL A 120 -12.40 -28.26 -10.63
N THR A 121 -12.37 -29.43 -9.96
CA THR A 121 -11.72 -30.63 -10.51
C THR A 121 -12.43 -31.93 -10.15
N MET A 122 -12.25 -33.00 -10.92
CA MET A 122 -12.69 -34.33 -10.47
C MET A 122 -11.63 -35.00 -9.60
N THR A 123 -10.38 -35.02 -10.05
CA THR A 123 -9.23 -35.60 -9.32
C THR A 123 -7.96 -34.76 -9.56
N GLY A 124 -6.78 -35.33 -9.32
CA GLY A 124 -5.51 -34.62 -9.40
C GLY A 124 -5.12 -33.97 -8.07
N ALA A 125 -3.81 -33.89 -7.83
CA ALA A 125 -3.28 -33.30 -6.61
C ALA A 125 -3.54 -31.78 -6.58
N ILE A 126 -3.89 -31.26 -5.41
CA ILE A 126 -4.16 -29.82 -5.21
C ILE A 126 -3.05 -29.25 -4.31
N ARG A 127 -2.35 -28.23 -4.81
CA ARG A 127 -1.29 -27.50 -4.09
C ARG A 127 -1.62 -26.03 -4.05
N LEU A 128 -1.73 -25.46 -2.87
CA LEU A 128 -2.12 -24.06 -2.69
C LEU A 128 -1.07 -23.37 -1.82
N ALA A 129 -0.54 -22.24 -2.25
CA ALA A 129 0.41 -21.43 -1.52
C ALA A 129 -0.08 -19.99 -1.44
N ALA A 130 -0.49 -19.54 -0.25
CA ALA A 130 -1.07 -18.21 -0.06
C ALA A 130 -0.68 -17.61 1.32
N PRO A 131 -0.80 -16.29 1.49
CA PRO A 131 -0.68 -15.64 2.79
C PRO A 131 -1.96 -15.93 3.60
N TRP A 132 -1.95 -17.04 4.34
CA TRP A 132 -3.13 -17.56 5.05
C TRP A 132 -3.65 -16.65 6.17
N ASP A 133 -2.86 -15.70 6.63
CA ASP A 133 -3.24 -14.66 7.58
C ASP A 133 -4.21 -13.62 6.98
N ILE A 134 -4.27 -13.53 5.64
CA ILE A 134 -5.15 -12.61 4.90
C ILE A 134 -5.88 -13.30 3.73
N THR A 135 -5.86 -14.63 3.64
CA THR A 135 -6.54 -15.39 2.57
C THR A 135 -7.60 -16.31 3.17
N ARG A 136 -8.86 -16.03 2.83
CA ARG A 136 -9.97 -16.95 3.13
C ARG A 136 -9.88 -18.16 2.22
N PHE A 137 -10.18 -19.34 2.74
CA PHE A 137 -10.32 -20.50 1.88
C PHE A 137 -11.43 -21.45 2.32
N HIS A 138 -12.03 -22.08 1.32
CA HIS A 138 -13.01 -23.14 1.50
C HIS A 138 -12.77 -24.25 0.47
N ILE A 139 -12.55 -25.46 0.96
CA ILE A 139 -12.31 -26.64 0.14
C ILE A 139 -13.44 -27.62 0.42
N GLU A 140 -14.18 -28.00 -0.62
CA GLU A 140 -15.21 -29.02 -0.60
C GLU A 140 -14.75 -30.22 -1.42
N THR A 141 -14.88 -31.42 -0.86
CA THR A 141 -14.61 -32.67 -1.58
C THR A 141 -15.69 -33.71 -1.35
N ARG A 142 -15.96 -34.59 -2.33
CA ARG A 142 -16.91 -35.69 -2.15
C ARG A 142 -16.41 -36.77 -1.18
N ARG A 143 -15.09 -36.90 -1.02
CA ARG A 143 -14.46 -37.76 -0.01
C ARG A 143 -13.20 -37.11 0.51
N ARG A 144 -12.95 -37.26 1.81
CA ARG A 144 -11.72 -36.80 2.46
C ARG A 144 -10.48 -37.28 1.67
N PRO A 145 -9.57 -36.39 1.26
CA PRO A 145 -8.34 -36.74 0.56
C PRO A 145 -7.48 -37.76 1.34
N GLY A 146 -6.76 -38.63 0.62
CA GLY A 146 -5.87 -39.61 1.23
C GLY A 146 -4.68 -38.99 1.98
N ARG A 147 -4.25 -37.80 1.57
CA ARG A 147 -3.19 -37.02 2.23
C ARG A 147 -3.58 -35.55 2.31
N ILE A 148 -3.50 -34.97 3.50
CA ILE A 148 -3.69 -33.53 3.74
C ILE A 148 -2.44 -33.03 4.46
N VAL A 149 -1.82 -31.98 3.94
CA VAL A 149 -0.66 -31.31 4.54
C VAL A 149 -0.98 -29.83 4.67
N LYS A 150 -0.79 -29.25 5.85
CA LYS A 150 -0.98 -27.82 6.11
C LYS A 150 0.09 -27.31 7.09
N PRO A 151 0.37 -25.99 7.14
CA PRO A 151 1.25 -25.41 8.15
C PRO A 151 0.74 -25.70 9.57
N GLU A 152 1.66 -25.83 10.52
CA GLU A 152 1.32 -26.15 11.91
C GLU A 152 0.49 -25.05 12.58
N ASP A 153 0.80 -23.79 12.27
CA ASP A 153 0.16 -22.58 12.76
C ASP A 153 -1.18 -22.26 12.07
N LEU A 154 -1.45 -22.87 10.91
CA LEU A 154 -2.69 -22.67 10.17
C LEU A 154 -3.86 -23.39 10.86
N ARG A 155 -4.70 -22.61 11.53
CA ARG A 155 -5.95 -23.08 12.13
C ARG A 155 -7.04 -23.27 11.06
N THR A 156 -7.71 -24.41 11.12
CA THR A 156 -8.71 -24.83 10.13
C THR A 156 -9.87 -25.54 10.81
N ASP A 157 -11.06 -25.41 10.24
CA ASP A 157 -12.23 -26.19 10.62
C ASP A 157 -12.43 -27.30 9.60
N GLU A 158 -12.42 -28.54 10.06
CA GLU A 158 -12.63 -29.74 9.24
C GLU A 158 -13.96 -30.35 9.63
N SER A 159 -14.86 -30.54 8.65
CA SER A 159 -16.21 -31.06 8.93
C SER A 159 -16.72 -31.98 7.83
N LEU A 160 -17.76 -32.74 8.16
CA LEU A 160 -18.49 -33.58 7.22
C LEU A 160 -19.95 -33.11 7.18
N ARG A 161 -20.40 -32.58 6.04
CA ARG A 161 -21.78 -32.18 5.80
C ARG A 161 -22.44 -33.16 4.83
N GLY A 162 -23.20 -34.10 5.38
CA GLY A 162 -23.79 -35.18 4.58
C GLY A 162 -22.71 -36.06 3.96
N ALA A 163 -22.62 -36.07 2.62
CA ALA A 163 -21.60 -36.82 1.88
C ALA A 163 -20.41 -35.95 1.45
N THR A 164 -20.36 -34.68 1.83
CA THR A 164 -19.29 -33.74 1.45
C THR A 164 -18.37 -33.52 2.65
N TRP A 165 -17.08 -33.69 2.42
CA TRP A 165 -16.02 -33.30 3.34
C TRP A 165 -15.59 -31.86 3.06
N GLU A 166 -15.45 -31.05 4.11
CA GLU A 166 -15.10 -29.64 4.02
C GLU A 166 -13.85 -29.33 4.87
N LEU A 167 -12.99 -28.45 4.35
CA LEU A 167 -11.92 -27.79 5.09
C LEU A 167 -12.01 -26.28 4.88
N ARG A 168 -12.13 -25.52 5.97
CA ARG A 168 -12.31 -24.07 5.95
C ARG A 168 -11.24 -23.39 6.78
N ASP A 169 -10.89 -22.16 6.41
CA ASP A 169 -10.13 -21.28 7.30
C ASP A 169 -10.94 -20.96 8.57
N THR A 170 -10.23 -20.72 9.68
CA THR A 170 -10.83 -20.15 10.89
C THR A 170 -10.36 -18.72 11.11
N LEU A 171 -10.08 -17.98 10.03
CA LEU A 171 -9.69 -16.59 10.16
C LEU A 171 -10.83 -15.86 10.88
N ASP A 172 -10.50 -15.04 11.88
CA ASP A 172 -11.51 -14.29 12.63
C ASP A 172 -12.40 -13.53 11.63
N LYS A 173 -13.72 -13.61 11.77
CA LYS A 173 -14.66 -12.89 10.88
C LYS A 173 -14.40 -11.38 10.88
N ASN A 174 -13.77 -10.88 11.94
CA ASN A 174 -13.36 -9.49 12.10
C ASN A 174 -11.97 -9.19 11.54
N LYS A 175 -11.16 -10.22 11.26
CA LYS A 175 -9.87 -10.07 10.57
C LYS A 175 -10.09 -9.82 9.08
N ILE A 176 -9.29 -8.89 8.58
CA ILE A 176 -9.29 -8.42 7.21
C ILE A 176 -8.75 -9.53 6.31
N ALA A 177 -9.49 -9.84 5.24
CA ALA A 177 -9.04 -10.75 4.20
C ALA A 177 -8.79 -9.96 2.92
N TYR A 178 -7.62 -10.18 2.31
CA TYR A 178 -7.30 -9.69 0.98
C TYR A 178 -8.07 -10.46 -0.10
N GLY A 179 -8.08 -11.79 0.01
CA GLY A 179 -8.60 -12.64 -1.05
C GLY A 179 -9.26 -13.91 -0.57
N SER A 180 -9.87 -14.61 -1.51
CA SER A 180 -10.61 -15.84 -1.26
C SER A 180 -10.24 -16.95 -2.23
N LEU A 181 -10.21 -18.17 -1.72
CA LEU A 181 -9.90 -19.37 -2.49
C LEU A 181 -10.98 -20.43 -2.24
N ALA A 182 -11.72 -20.79 -3.28
CA ALA A 182 -12.69 -21.86 -3.26
C ALA A 182 -12.18 -23.05 -4.07
N VAL A 183 -12.28 -24.26 -3.53
CA VAL A 183 -12.00 -25.51 -4.25
C VAL A 183 -13.21 -26.42 -4.14
N ILE A 184 -13.67 -26.94 -5.27
CA ILE A 184 -14.65 -28.01 -5.34
C ILE A 184 -14.01 -29.17 -6.10
N ALA A 185 -13.81 -30.30 -5.41
CA ALA A 185 -13.23 -31.50 -6.00
C ALA A 185 -14.07 -32.76 -5.73
N GLU A 186 -13.97 -33.78 -6.57
CA GLU A 186 -14.63 -35.07 -6.24
C GLU A 186 -13.71 -35.95 -5.38
N PHE A 187 -12.57 -36.37 -5.94
CA PHE A 187 -11.65 -37.36 -5.36
C PHE A 187 -10.18 -36.94 -5.53
N PRO A 188 -9.73 -35.83 -4.94
CA PRO A 188 -8.32 -35.45 -5.01
C PRO A 188 -7.47 -36.45 -4.18
N PRO A 189 -6.35 -36.98 -4.71
CA PRO A 189 -5.47 -37.88 -3.96
C PRO A 189 -4.79 -37.16 -2.79
N SER A 190 -4.48 -35.86 -2.95
CA SER A 190 -3.84 -35.07 -1.90
C SER A 190 -4.19 -33.59 -1.99
N ILE A 191 -4.24 -32.94 -0.83
CA ILE A 191 -4.30 -31.49 -0.68
C ILE A 191 -3.09 -31.03 0.13
N VAL A 192 -2.35 -30.05 -0.39
CA VAL A 192 -1.18 -29.49 0.29
C VAL A 192 -1.30 -27.97 0.34
N LEU A 193 -1.26 -27.42 1.53
CA LEU A 193 -1.25 -25.98 1.80
C LEU A 193 0.17 -25.58 2.23
N TYR A 194 0.75 -24.61 1.54
CA TYR A 194 2.05 -24.03 1.84
C TYR A 194 1.90 -22.58 2.30
N PRO A 195 2.68 -22.09 3.27
CA PRO A 195 2.69 -20.67 3.58
C PRO A 195 3.34 -19.92 2.41
N HIS A 196 2.76 -18.79 2.03
CA HIS A 196 3.37 -17.86 1.08
C HIS A 196 3.35 -16.46 1.68
N PRO A 197 4.50 -15.84 2.00
CA PRO A 197 4.51 -14.49 2.55
C PRO A 197 3.98 -13.49 1.52
N VAL A 198 3.45 -12.35 1.98
CA VAL A 198 3.13 -11.23 1.09
C VAL A 198 4.43 -10.72 0.48
N PRO A 199 4.60 -10.72 -0.85
CA PRO A 199 5.85 -10.29 -1.47
C PRO A 199 6.21 -8.84 -1.15
N ALA A 200 7.51 -8.54 -1.01
CA ALA A 200 8.00 -7.19 -0.70
C ALA A 200 7.69 -6.18 -1.81
N GLU A 201 7.53 -6.65 -3.04
CA GLU A 201 7.14 -5.91 -4.23
C GLU A 201 5.63 -5.88 -4.49
N SER A 202 4.85 -6.59 -3.66
CA SER A 202 3.38 -6.60 -3.78
C SER A 202 2.83 -5.18 -3.70
N PRO A 203 1.88 -4.79 -4.57
CA PRO A 203 1.21 -3.51 -4.48
C PRO A 203 0.26 -3.44 -3.27
N VAL A 204 0.15 -4.52 -2.49
CA VAL A 204 -0.67 -4.57 -1.28
C VAL A 204 0.20 -4.91 -0.10
N LYS A 205 0.13 -4.07 0.92
CA LYS A 205 0.73 -4.31 2.23
C LYS A 205 -0.35 -4.44 3.29
N ILE A 206 0.04 -5.12 4.35
CA ILE A 206 -0.77 -5.34 5.53
C ILE A 206 -0.56 -4.15 6.48
N PRO A 207 -1.57 -3.30 6.74
CA PRO A 207 -1.37 -2.08 7.52
C PRO A 207 -0.92 -2.36 8.94
N TRP A 208 -1.40 -3.42 9.59
CA TRP A 208 -1.06 -3.70 10.99
C TRP A 208 0.41 -4.08 11.21
N HIS A 209 1.17 -4.37 10.14
CA HIS A 209 2.64 -4.48 10.23
C HIS A 209 3.32 -3.12 10.41
N ALA A 210 2.60 -2.00 10.30
CA ALA A 210 3.13 -0.67 10.59
C ALA A 210 3.72 -0.56 12.00
N ALA A 211 3.19 -1.30 12.98
CA ALA A 211 3.76 -1.35 14.32
C ALA A 211 5.19 -1.94 14.34
N GLU A 212 5.48 -2.90 13.48
CA GLU A 212 6.84 -3.47 13.32
C GLU A 212 7.78 -2.46 12.64
N LEU A 213 7.23 -1.62 11.75
CA LEU A 213 7.98 -0.54 11.11
C LEU A 213 8.33 0.59 12.10
N VAL A 214 7.51 0.84 13.13
CA VAL A 214 7.76 1.91 14.11
C VAL A 214 9.19 1.85 14.66
N ASP A 215 9.63 0.66 15.06
CA ASP A 215 10.96 0.48 15.64
C ASP A 215 12.07 0.79 14.64
N SER A 216 11.90 0.49 13.35
CA SER A 216 12.88 0.88 12.32
C SER A 216 12.83 2.37 12.01
N LEU A 217 11.64 2.97 12.00
CA LEU A 217 11.46 4.40 11.71
C LEU A 217 12.01 5.31 12.82
N LEU A 218 11.88 4.86 14.08
CA LEU A 218 12.39 5.53 15.28
C LEU A 218 13.80 5.09 15.66
N LYS A 219 14.39 4.13 14.93
CA LYS A 219 15.82 3.87 15.06
C LYS A 219 16.59 4.98 14.37
N PRO A 220 17.76 5.36 14.93
CA PRO A 220 18.71 6.21 14.23
C PRO A 220 19.01 5.64 12.85
N PRO A 221 19.14 6.47 11.79
CA PRO A 221 19.66 5.97 10.52
C PRO A 221 21.00 5.27 10.77
N ALA A 222 21.14 4.04 10.25
CA ALA A 222 22.40 3.32 10.31
C ALA A 222 23.49 4.16 9.63
N ARG A 223 24.68 4.20 10.23
CA ARG A 223 25.85 4.94 9.75
C ARG A 223 25.97 4.85 8.22
N GLU A 224 25.71 5.94 7.51
CA GLU A 224 26.13 6.05 6.12
C GLU A 224 27.66 6.03 6.13
N GLN A 225 28.24 4.86 5.84
CA GLN A 225 29.65 4.76 5.48
C GLN A 225 29.81 5.55 4.18
N ASN A 226 30.24 6.80 4.32
CA ASN A 226 30.49 7.68 3.19
C ASN A 226 31.43 6.97 2.22
N ARG A 227 30.95 6.71 1.00
CA ARG A 227 31.70 6.13 -0.12
C ARG A 227 32.60 7.18 -0.80
N ASP A 228 33.24 8.04 -0.02
CA ASP A 228 34.30 8.91 -0.53
C ASP A 228 35.65 8.31 -0.17
N SER A 229 36.08 7.39 -1.02
CA SER A 229 37.48 6.98 -1.15
C SER A 229 37.79 6.84 -2.63
N ALA A 230 37.75 7.98 -3.32
CA ALA A 230 38.33 8.16 -4.65
C ALA A 230 39.43 9.23 -4.57
N VAL A 231 40.40 9.05 -3.66
CA VAL A 231 41.76 9.58 -3.82
C VAL A 231 42.71 8.62 -3.11
N SER A 232 43.10 7.53 -3.77
CA SER A 232 44.36 6.85 -3.46
C SER A 232 45.44 7.45 -4.37
N GLY A 233 45.84 8.67 -4.04
CA GLY A 233 47.19 9.16 -4.34
C GLY A 233 48.13 8.58 -3.29
N GLN A 234 49.23 7.99 -3.76
CA GLN A 234 50.28 7.39 -2.95
C GLN A 234 50.95 8.43 -2.02
N ASP A 235 51.46 7.90 -0.90
CA ASP A 235 52.37 8.51 0.08
C ASP A 235 51.81 9.52 1.09
N ALA A 236 51.39 9.01 2.25
CA ALA A 236 51.45 9.74 3.53
C ALA A 236 51.93 8.81 4.66
N PRO A 237 52.71 9.31 5.65
CA PRO A 237 53.37 8.48 6.66
C PRO A 237 52.39 7.83 7.65
N ASP A 238 52.78 6.67 8.16
CA ASP A 238 52.00 5.71 8.96
C ASP A 238 51.67 6.17 10.41
N ASP A 239 51.54 7.48 10.66
CA ASP A 239 51.29 8.03 12.01
C ASP A 239 50.27 9.20 12.04
N ALA A 240 49.40 9.29 11.03
CA ALA A 240 48.23 10.15 11.14
C ALA A 240 47.13 9.42 11.93
N ILE A 241 46.92 9.82 13.19
CA ILE A 241 45.67 9.50 13.90
C ILE A 241 44.51 10.10 13.10
N VAL A 242 43.85 9.28 12.28
CA VAL A 242 42.64 9.69 11.56
C VAL A 242 41.50 9.73 12.57
N PHE A 243 41.24 10.91 13.12
CA PHE A 243 40.03 11.17 13.88
C PHE A 243 38.83 11.12 12.92
N ARG A 244 38.10 10.00 12.94
CA ARG A 244 36.78 9.89 12.31
C ARG A 244 35.75 10.47 13.26
N SER A 245 35.43 11.75 13.12
CA SER A 245 34.27 12.34 13.78
C SER A 245 33.03 12.07 12.92
N ASP A 246 32.19 11.14 13.36
CA ASP A 246 30.86 10.89 12.79
C ASP A 246 29.96 12.10 13.11
N VAL A 247 29.78 13.04 12.18
CA VAL A 247 28.90 14.20 12.37
C VAL A 247 27.58 13.94 11.67
N ARG A 248 26.46 13.93 12.41
CA ARG A 248 25.13 13.71 11.80
C ARG A 248 24.48 15.03 11.44
N MET A 249 24.02 15.13 10.19
CA MET A 249 23.27 16.29 9.73
C MET A 249 21.81 16.17 10.13
N VAL A 250 21.24 17.28 10.57
CA VAL A 250 19.83 17.46 10.81
C VAL A 250 19.22 18.26 9.67
N ASN A 251 18.25 17.66 8.98
CA ASN A 251 17.50 18.31 7.91
C ASN A 251 16.13 18.79 8.43
N LEU A 252 15.83 20.07 8.20
CA LEU A 252 14.58 20.72 8.53
C LEU A 252 13.83 21.11 7.26
N THR A 253 12.57 20.71 7.16
CA THR A 253 11.67 21.22 6.13
C THR A 253 11.04 22.53 6.62
N VAL A 254 11.33 23.63 5.94
CA VAL A 254 10.95 24.98 6.36
C VAL A 254 10.07 25.65 5.30
N SER A 255 8.80 25.90 5.62
CA SER A 255 7.90 26.71 4.78
C SER A 255 8.01 28.18 5.17
N VAL A 256 8.13 29.06 4.17
CA VAL A 256 8.20 30.51 4.37
C VAL A 256 7.15 31.21 3.50
N THR A 257 6.20 31.88 4.14
CA THR A 257 5.11 32.59 3.46
C THR A 257 5.03 34.05 3.87
N ASP A 258 4.41 34.90 3.05
CA ASP A 258 4.12 36.30 3.41
C ASP A 258 2.83 36.44 4.25
N GLY A 259 2.48 37.65 4.64
CA GLY A 259 1.24 37.93 5.40
C GLY A 259 -0.06 37.58 4.66
N ALA A 260 -0.01 37.36 3.34
CA ALA A 260 -1.13 36.88 2.53
C ALA A 260 -1.10 35.34 2.34
N GLY A 261 -0.12 34.65 2.93
CA GLY A 261 0.08 33.21 2.80
C GLY A 261 0.82 32.78 1.53
N ARG A 262 1.30 33.72 0.71
CA ARG A 262 1.99 33.41 -0.55
C ARG A 262 3.43 32.97 -0.31
N PRO A 263 3.98 32.08 -1.16
CA PRO A 263 5.36 31.61 -1.05
C PRO A 263 6.39 32.74 -1.11
N VAL A 264 7.39 32.69 -0.24
CA VAL A 264 8.56 33.57 -0.32
C VAL A 264 9.73 32.76 -0.89
N SER A 265 10.03 32.97 -2.17
CA SER A 265 11.18 32.35 -2.87
C SER A 265 12.45 33.22 -2.81
N GLY A 266 13.56 32.65 -3.28
CA GLY A 266 14.84 33.36 -3.43
C GLY A 266 15.59 33.66 -2.13
N LEU A 267 15.23 32.99 -1.03
CA LEU A 267 15.98 33.10 0.22
C LEU A 267 17.25 32.26 0.14
N ASN A 268 18.35 32.78 0.66
CA ASN A 268 19.63 32.09 0.78
C ASN A 268 19.94 31.76 2.24
N ALA A 269 21.00 30.98 2.51
CA ALA A 269 21.33 30.53 3.86
C ALA A 269 21.54 31.68 4.85
N ALA A 270 22.04 32.83 4.40
CA ALA A 270 22.25 34.00 5.26
C ALA A 270 20.95 34.68 5.70
N ASP A 271 19.83 34.39 5.05
CA ASP A 271 18.51 34.90 5.44
C ASP A 271 17.92 34.12 6.63
N PHE A 272 18.43 32.93 6.93
CA PHE A 272 17.92 32.05 7.97
C PHE A 272 18.77 32.13 9.25
N SER A 273 18.12 31.89 10.39
CA SER A 273 18.79 31.51 11.65
C SER A 273 18.12 30.26 12.21
N VAL A 274 18.94 29.33 12.71
CA VAL A 274 18.51 28.08 13.33
C VAL A 274 19.00 28.06 14.76
N GLU A 275 18.11 27.73 15.69
CA GLU A 275 18.43 27.48 17.10
C GLU A 275 18.01 26.06 17.47
N GLU A 276 18.87 25.37 18.21
CA GLU A 276 18.59 24.08 18.85
C GLU A 276 18.73 24.25 20.36
N ASP A 277 17.67 23.97 21.12
CA ASP A 277 17.62 24.19 22.57
C ASP A 277 18.08 25.60 22.99
N GLY A 278 17.73 26.60 22.17
CA GLY A 278 18.12 28.00 22.33
C GLY A 278 19.57 28.32 21.96
N ARG A 279 20.34 27.34 21.47
CA ARG A 279 21.72 27.53 20.99
C ARG A 279 21.75 27.72 19.47
N PRO A 280 22.36 28.81 18.96
CA PRO A 280 22.51 29.03 17.52
C PRO A 280 23.27 27.90 16.82
N GLN A 281 22.81 27.52 15.63
CA GLN A 281 23.40 26.48 14.79
C GLN A 281 23.85 27.08 13.45
N SER A 282 24.99 26.59 12.94
CA SER A 282 25.48 26.98 11.61
C SER A 282 24.80 26.14 10.54
N ILE A 283 24.15 26.79 9.57
CA ILE A 283 23.53 26.13 8.43
C ILE A 283 24.63 25.59 7.52
N ALA A 284 24.62 24.28 7.30
CA ALA A 284 25.57 23.57 6.45
C ALA A 284 25.08 23.48 4.99
N ASN A 285 23.77 23.32 4.80
CA ASN A 285 23.16 23.22 3.47
C ASN A 285 21.79 23.92 3.45
N LEU A 286 21.46 24.51 2.31
CA LEU A 286 20.13 25.02 1.99
C LEU A 286 19.75 24.53 0.59
N GLN A 287 18.74 23.67 0.48
CA GLN A 287 18.12 23.38 -0.81
C GLN A 287 17.01 24.39 -1.10
N PRO A 288 17.05 25.04 -2.27
CA PRO A 288 16.08 26.05 -2.65
C PRO A 288 14.74 25.40 -3.05
N ALA A 289 13.66 26.18 -3.04
CA ALA A 289 12.30 25.67 -3.27
C ALA A 289 12.00 25.28 -4.74
N GLU A 290 12.95 25.55 -5.63
CA GLU A 290 12.90 25.29 -7.07
C GLU A 290 13.28 23.84 -7.43
N GLU A 291 13.96 23.10 -6.55
CA GLU A 291 14.30 21.69 -6.78
C GLU A 291 13.04 20.78 -6.81
N PRO A 292 13.06 19.65 -7.53
CA PRO A 292 11.93 18.72 -7.59
C PRO A 292 11.42 18.28 -6.21
N PHE A 293 10.10 18.22 -6.07
CA PHE A 293 9.43 17.80 -4.85
C PHE A 293 8.84 16.39 -4.99
N ASN A 294 8.86 15.59 -3.92
CA ASN A 294 8.19 14.30 -3.84
C ASN A 294 6.88 14.43 -3.08
N LEU A 295 5.77 14.16 -3.77
CA LEU A 295 4.43 14.22 -3.20
C LEU A 295 3.83 12.82 -3.13
N ALA A 296 3.63 12.29 -1.92
CA ALA A 296 2.80 11.12 -1.72
C ALA A 296 1.35 11.56 -1.43
N ILE A 297 0.38 10.93 -2.07
CA ILE A 297 -1.05 11.12 -1.81
C ILE A 297 -1.59 9.80 -1.28
N LEU A 298 -2.12 9.81 -0.05
CA LEU A 298 -2.85 8.69 0.54
C LEU A 298 -4.35 9.00 0.51
N LEU A 299 -5.09 8.18 -0.21
CA LEU A 299 -6.54 8.27 -0.34
C LEU A 299 -7.22 7.24 0.57
N ASP A 300 -8.01 7.70 1.52
CA ASP A 300 -8.81 6.82 2.36
C ASP A 300 -10.06 6.36 1.62
N MET A 301 -10.07 5.13 1.17
CA MET A 301 -11.15 4.51 0.39
C MET A 301 -11.84 3.41 1.20
N SER A 302 -11.91 3.63 2.52
CA SER A 302 -12.60 2.76 3.47
C SER A 302 -14.12 2.91 3.37
N GLY A 303 -14.86 1.99 3.99
CA GLY A 303 -16.33 1.94 3.90
C GLY A 303 -17.05 3.21 4.39
N SER A 304 -16.46 3.98 5.31
CA SER A 304 -17.04 5.24 5.80
C SER A 304 -17.05 6.35 4.74
N THR A 305 -16.18 6.25 3.74
CA THR A 305 -16.03 7.23 2.66
C THR A 305 -16.92 6.94 1.44
N LEU A 306 -17.73 5.88 1.48
CA LEU A 306 -18.49 5.38 0.33
C LEU A 306 -19.34 6.45 -0.36
N SER A 307 -19.99 7.31 0.42
CA SER A 307 -20.84 8.41 -0.09
C SER A 307 -20.06 9.54 -0.77
N ARG A 308 -18.73 9.56 -0.65
CA ARG A 308 -17.81 10.60 -1.15
C ARG A 308 -16.80 10.07 -2.15
N ARG A 309 -16.97 8.85 -2.63
CA ARG A 309 -16.02 8.18 -3.54
C ARG A 309 -15.53 9.09 -4.66
N ASP A 310 -16.47 9.62 -5.44
CA ASP A 310 -16.15 10.38 -6.64
C ASP A 310 -15.52 11.73 -6.27
N ASP A 311 -15.97 12.33 -5.17
CA ASP A 311 -15.35 13.51 -4.57
C ASP A 311 -13.90 13.25 -4.17
N MET A 312 -13.61 12.09 -3.59
CA MET A 312 -12.27 11.69 -3.16
C MET A 312 -11.34 11.41 -4.34
N ILE A 313 -11.82 10.70 -5.35
CA ILE A 313 -11.07 10.44 -6.60
C ILE A 313 -10.75 11.75 -7.31
N GLU A 314 -11.74 12.65 -7.44
CA GLU A 314 -11.54 13.94 -8.08
C GLU A 314 -10.60 14.83 -7.27
N ALA A 315 -10.68 14.80 -5.93
CA ALA A 315 -9.72 15.49 -5.08
C ALA A 315 -8.29 14.96 -5.26
N ALA A 316 -8.11 13.64 -5.31
CA ALA A 316 -6.81 13.02 -5.56
C ALA A 316 -6.26 13.42 -6.94
N ARG A 317 -7.10 13.43 -7.99
CA ARG A 317 -6.73 13.91 -9.33
C ARG A 317 -6.22 15.34 -9.30
N ARG A 318 -6.92 16.23 -8.59
CA ARG A 318 -6.52 17.64 -8.46
C ARG A 318 -5.24 17.80 -7.68
N PHE A 319 -5.05 17.06 -6.59
CA PHE A 319 -3.78 17.08 -5.84
C PHE A 319 -2.61 16.51 -6.65
N ALA A 320 -2.82 15.48 -7.47
CA ALA A 320 -1.77 15.03 -8.40
C ALA A 320 -1.42 16.13 -9.42
N GLY A 321 -2.40 16.94 -9.83
CA GLY A 321 -2.23 18.05 -10.76
C GLY A 321 -1.63 19.34 -10.19
N ILE A 322 -1.49 19.49 -8.86
CA ILE A 322 -0.82 20.68 -8.30
C ILE A 322 0.71 20.63 -8.39
N ALA A 323 1.26 19.42 -8.53
CA ALA A 323 2.68 19.17 -8.67
C ALA A 323 3.20 19.72 -10.02
N ARG A 324 4.42 20.26 -10.03
CA ARG A 324 5.10 20.76 -11.24
C ARG A 324 5.51 19.61 -12.14
N ASP A 325 5.95 19.93 -13.36
CA ASP A 325 6.29 18.90 -14.32
C ASP A 325 7.47 18.00 -13.93
N ASN A 326 8.42 18.57 -13.17
CA ASN A 326 9.58 17.84 -12.66
C ASN A 326 9.34 17.21 -11.27
N ASP A 327 8.21 17.51 -10.63
CA ASP A 327 7.85 16.91 -9.35
C ASP A 327 7.39 15.46 -9.56
N ARG A 328 7.66 14.60 -8.56
CA ARG A 328 7.25 13.20 -8.57
C ARG A 328 6.06 13.02 -7.66
N VAL A 329 5.04 12.31 -8.13
CA VAL A 329 3.82 12.04 -7.38
C VAL A 329 3.66 10.53 -7.21
N ALA A 330 3.33 10.10 -5.99
CA ALA A 330 2.93 8.75 -5.68
C ALA A 330 1.47 8.74 -5.20
N LEU A 331 0.78 7.63 -5.44
CA LEU A 331 -0.61 7.44 -5.05
C LEU A 331 -0.77 6.13 -4.29
N TYR A 332 -1.32 6.25 -3.10
CA TYR A 332 -1.68 5.14 -2.22
C TYR A 332 -3.15 5.20 -1.87
N VAL A 333 -3.69 4.03 -1.55
CA VAL A 333 -5.09 3.88 -1.16
C VAL A 333 -5.21 3.01 0.08
N LEU A 334 -6.05 3.42 1.03
CA LEU A 334 -6.59 2.54 2.07
C LEU A 334 -7.90 1.94 1.56
N ALA A 335 -7.92 0.68 1.16
CA ALA A 335 -9.14 0.02 0.69
C ALA A 335 -9.18 -1.43 1.17
N HIS A 336 -10.38 -1.93 1.45
CA HIS A 336 -10.57 -3.25 2.06
C HIS A 336 -9.75 -3.42 3.34
N SER A 337 -9.50 -2.33 4.06
CA SER A 337 -8.64 -2.27 5.25
C SER A 337 -7.16 -2.64 4.99
N LEU A 338 -6.71 -2.57 3.75
CA LEU A 338 -5.34 -2.83 3.32
C LEU A 338 -4.70 -1.57 2.74
N PHE A 339 -3.36 -1.52 2.76
CA PHE A 339 -2.59 -0.44 2.14
C PHE A 339 -2.24 -0.84 0.71
N TRP A 340 -2.66 -0.05 -0.26
CA TRP A 340 -2.44 -0.28 -1.67
C TRP A 340 -1.49 0.75 -2.26
N GLU A 341 -0.39 0.31 -2.85
CA GLU A 341 0.37 1.05 -3.85
C GLU A 341 -0.44 1.05 -5.16
N VAL A 342 -0.89 2.23 -5.56
CA VAL A 342 -1.57 2.44 -6.85
C VAL A 342 -0.56 2.91 -7.87
N SER A 343 0.29 3.85 -7.47
CA SER A 343 1.45 4.29 -8.25
C SER A 343 2.59 4.62 -7.29
N PRO A 344 3.81 4.09 -7.50
CA PRO A 344 4.99 4.62 -6.83
C PRO A 344 5.28 6.05 -7.32
N LEU A 345 6.29 6.70 -6.73
CA LEU A 345 6.73 8.03 -7.18
C LEU A 345 7.05 8.03 -8.68
N THR A 346 6.33 8.85 -9.43
CA THR A 346 6.48 9.00 -10.88
C THR A 346 6.35 10.45 -11.32
N ALA A 347 7.09 10.84 -12.35
CA ALA A 347 6.87 12.10 -13.05
C ALA A 347 5.74 12.01 -14.10
N SER A 348 5.29 10.80 -14.44
CA SER A 348 4.19 10.62 -15.39
C SER A 348 2.84 10.74 -14.69
N ARG A 349 2.26 11.95 -14.71
CA ARG A 349 0.88 12.18 -14.23
C ARG A 349 -0.13 11.34 -15.01
N GLU A 350 0.08 11.15 -16.31
CA GLU A 350 -0.80 10.32 -17.14
C GLU A 350 -0.86 8.87 -16.63
N ALA A 351 0.29 8.26 -16.35
CA ALA A 351 0.35 6.89 -15.82
C ALA A 351 -0.34 6.80 -14.45
N LEU A 352 -0.08 7.76 -13.56
CA LEU A 352 -0.71 7.79 -12.23
C LEU A 352 -2.23 7.91 -12.33
N LEU A 353 -2.74 8.82 -13.17
CA LEU A 353 -4.18 9.03 -13.34
C LEU A 353 -4.86 7.82 -13.98
N ALA A 354 -4.19 7.13 -14.90
CA ALA A 354 -4.70 5.90 -15.49
C ALA A 354 -4.88 4.77 -14.46
N GLU A 355 -4.02 4.71 -13.43
CA GLU A 355 -4.18 3.76 -12.32
C GLU A 355 -5.26 4.19 -11.32
N LEU A 356 -5.40 5.49 -11.07
CA LEU A 356 -6.49 6.04 -10.25
C LEU A 356 -7.88 5.67 -10.82
N ASP A 357 -8.02 5.70 -12.14
CA ASP A 357 -9.28 5.35 -12.84
C ASP A 357 -9.63 3.85 -12.76
N ARG A 358 -8.69 3.01 -12.31
CA ARG A 358 -8.86 1.55 -12.18
C ARG A 358 -9.06 1.09 -10.74
N LEU A 359 -9.25 2.02 -9.80
CA LEU A 359 -9.49 1.65 -8.41
C LEU A 359 -10.79 0.85 -8.26
N PRO A 360 -10.76 -0.30 -7.56
CA PRO A 360 -11.94 -1.11 -7.31
C PRO A 360 -12.94 -0.40 -6.38
N GLU A 361 -14.08 -1.05 -6.12
CA GLU A 361 -15.11 -0.55 -5.21
C GLU A 361 -14.62 -0.48 -3.76
N LEU A 362 -15.23 0.44 -2.98
CA LEU A 362 -14.83 0.75 -1.61
C LEU A 362 -15.45 -0.23 -0.63
N SER A 363 -14.65 -0.76 0.29
CA SER A 363 -15.17 -1.41 1.49
C SER A 363 -14.07 -1.56 2.53
N GLY A 364 -14.42 -2.14 3.68
CA GLY A 364 -13.48 -2.40 4.76
C GLY A 364 -13.35 -1.25 5.74
N LEU A 365 -12.53 -1.51 6.76
CA LEU A 365 -12.30 -0.64 7.89
C LEU A 365 -11.22 0.42 7.57
N SER A 366 -11.04 1.38 8.47
CA SER A 366 -10.19 2.56 8.32
C SER A 366 -9.00 2.59 9.31
N PRO A 367 -8.00 1.68 9.22
CA PRO A 367 -6.77 1.75 10.02
C PRO A 367 -5.84 2.87 9.50
N ILE A 368 -6.29 4.12 9.63
CA ILE A 368 -5.65 5.30 9.02
C ILE A 368 -4.24 5.53 9.56
N TYR A 369 -4.01 5.38 10.87
CA TYR A 369 -2.67 5.61 11.45
C TYR A 369 -1.64 4.64 10.89
N ASP A 370 -1.99 3.36 10.89
CA ASP A 370 -1.18 2.28 10.33
C ASP A 370 -0.87 2.55 8.85
N THR A 371 -1.86 3.04 8.11
CA THR A 371 -1.73 3.31 6.68
C THR A 371 -0.88 4.56 6.39
N ILE A 372 -0.99 5.62 7.21
CA ILE A 372 -0.12 6.81 7.08
C ILE A 372 1.34 6.43 7.37
N VAL A 373 1.58 5.67 8.44
CA VAL A 373 2.92 5.16 8.77
C VAL A 373 3.46 4.28 7.65
N SER A 374 2.62 3.40 7.08
CA SER A 374 2.98 2.55 5.94
C SER A 374 3.34 3.37 4.71
N ALA A 375 2.54 4.38 4.35
CA ALA A 375 2.80 5.25 3.20
C ALA A 375 4.13 5.99 3.34
N TYR A 376 4.40 6.54 4.53
CA TYR A 376 5.68 7.20 4.82
C TYR A 376 6.86 6.21 4.75
N ALA A 377 6.75 5.06 5.42
CA ALA A 377 7.81 4.05 5.47
C ALA A 377 8.14 3.49 4.08
N HIS A 378 7.11 3.25 3.27
CA HIS A 378 7.21 2.62 1.96
C HIS A 378 7.88 3.53 0.93
N GLU A 379 7.59 4.84 0.94
CA GLU A 379 8.05 5.73 -0.14
C GLU A 379 8.94 6.88 0.31
N LEU A 380 8.68 7.49 1.47
CA LEU A 380 9.38 8.74 1.84
C LEU A 380 10.54 8.51 2.81
N HIS A 381 10.51 7.45 3.62
CA HIS A 381 11.53 7.16 4.62
C HIS A 381 12.93 6.95 4.01
N GLY A 382 13.04 6.24 2.89
CA GLY A 382 14.31 6.04 2.18
C GLY A 382 14.84 7.28 1.47
N ARG A 383 14.10 8.39 1.49
CA ARG A 383 14.41 9.66 0.81
C ARG A 383 14.53 10.80 1.81
N ARG A 384 14.89 10.49 3.06
CA ARG A 384 15.15 11.48 4.11
C ARG A 384 16.22 12.47 3.63
N GLY A 385 15.90 13.76 3.66
CA GLY A 385 16.78 14.83 3.15
C GLY A 385 16.32 15.41 1.82
N GLU A 386 15.52 14.68 1.04
CA GLU A 386 14.78 15.25 -0.10
C GLU A 386 13.56 16.06 0.37
N ARG A 387 13.00 16.86 -0.53
CA ARG A 387 11.79 17.65 -0.27
C ARG A 387 10.56 16.74 -0.40
N ASN A 388 10.00 16.32 0.74
CA ASN A 388 8.93 15.32 0.81
C ASN A 388 7.66 15.85 1.51
N ALA A 389 6.48 15.51 0.98
CA ALA A 389 5.21 15.67 1.67
C ALA A 389 4.28 14.48 1.46
N LEU A 390 3.42 14.25 2.44
CA LEU A 390 2.34 13.29 2.41
C LEU A 390 1.01 14.03 2.61
N ILE A 391 0.17 14.03 1.57
CA ILE A 391 -1.22 14.47 1.64
C ILE A 391 -2.08 13.27 2.01
N VAL A 392 -2.94 13.41 3.01
CA VAL A 392 -3.88 12.36 3.42
C VAL A 392 -5.30 12.85 3.22
N LEU A 393 -6.04 12.24 2.31
CA LEU A 393 -7.45 12.54 2.04
C LEU A 393 -8.30 11.53 2.81
N THR A 394 -9.05 11.99 3.81
CA THR A 394 -9.82 11.10 4.70
C THR A 394 -10.99 11.85 5.33
N ASP A 395 -11.96 11.12 5.88
CA ASP A 395 -12.97 11.67 6.79
C ASP A 395 -12.41 11.91 8.20
N GLY A 396 -11.21 11.38 8.49
CA GLY A 396 -10.48 11.54 9.73
C GLY A 396 -10.87 10.56 10.83
N LEU A 397 -11.66 9.52 10.57
CA LEU A 397 -12.09 8.59 11.61
C LEU A 397 -11.32 7.26 11.55
N ASP A 398 -10.28 7.17 12.37
CA ASP A 398 -9.52 5.92 12.53
C ASP A 398 -10.33 4.89 13.35
N ASN A 399 -10.28 3.61 12.98
CA ASN A 399 -10.97 2.53 13.69
C ASN A 399 -10.68 2.48 15.20
N ARG A 400 -9.49 2.91 15.62
CA ARG A 400 -9.09 2.96 17.03
C ARG A 400 -9.84 4.05 17.79
N LEU A 401 -10.18 5.16 17.13
CA LEU A 401 -11.00 6.23 17.71
C LEU A 401 -12.49 5.92 17.58
N SER A 402 -12.86 5.17 16.56
CA SER A 402 -14.22 4.67 16.32
C SER A 402 -14.54 3.41 17.14
N GLY A 403 -13.54 2.78 17.77
CA GLY A 403 -13.63 1.52 18.50
C GLY A 403 -14.19 1.65 19.92
N ASP A 404 -15.32 0.98 20.11
CA ASP A 404 -15.92 0.27 21.25
C ASP A 404 -16.01 0.89 22.66
N GLU A 405 -15.21 1.87 23.07
CA GLU A 405 -15.32 2.43 24.43
C GLU A 405 -16.26 3.65 24.51
N PHE A 406 -16.54 4.28 23.36
CA PHE A 406 -17.25 5.57 23.31
C PHE A 406 -18.64 5.52 22.66
N LEU A 407 -18.99 4.47 21.90
CA LEU A 407 -20.16 4.47 21.00
C LEU A 407 -21.22 3.38 21.28
N ALA A 408 -20.97 2.44 22.20
CA ALA A 408 -21.94 1.39 22.50
C ALA A 408 -22.68 1.63 23.82
N PRO A 409 -24.02 1.59 23.84
CA PRO A 409 -24.77 1.42 25.08
C PRO A 409 -24.33 0.13 25.77
N PRO A 410 -24.37 0.05 27.12
CA PRO A 410 -24.08 -1.18 27.84
C PRO A 410 -24.92 -2.34 27.29
N GLY A 411 -24.28 -3.45 26.93
CA GLY A 411 -24.95 -4.68 26.49
C GLY A 411 -25.21 -4.84 24.98
N VAL A 412 -24.77 -3.91 24.13
CA VAL A 412 -24.76 -4.12 22.67
C VAL A 412 -23.43 -4.78 22.27
N PRO A 413 -23.40 -6.00 21.72
CA PRO A 413 -22.17 -6.58 21.20
C PRO A 413 -21.70 -5.74 20.01
N VAL A 414 -20.62 -4.99 20.22
CA VAL A 414 -20.02 -4.17 19.19
C VAL A 414 -19.24 -5.07 18.26
N ARG A 415 -19.40 -4.87 16.95
CA ARG A 415 -18.61 -5.59 15.95
C ARG A 415 -17.19 -5.04 15.98
N ALA A 416 -16.34 -5.65 16.80
CA ALA A 416 -14.93 -5.31 16.96
C ALA A 416 -14.22 -5.33 15.59
N GLY A 417 -13.95 -4.16 15.01
CA GLY A 417 -12.94 -4.03 13.96
C GLY A 417 -11.55 -4.07 14.58
N LEU A 418 -10.54 -4.54 13.85
CA LEU A 418 -9.15 -4.44 14.33
C LEU A 418 -8.78 -2.95 14.48
N PRO A 419 -8.44 -2.47 15.69
CA PRO A 419 -7.94 -1.11 15.84
C PRO A 419 -6.57 -0.99 15.15
N SER A 420 -6.23 0.23 14.71
CA SER A 420 -4.85 0.56 14.33
C SER A 420 -3.88 0.11 15.42
N GLN A 421 -2.85 -0.63 15.02
CA GLN A 421 -1.81 -1.13 15.93
C GLN A 421 -0.89 0.01 16.37
N VAL A 422 -0.72 1.03 15.53
CA VAL A 422 -0.02 2.27 15.89
C VAL A 422 -0.93 3.11 16.79
N SER A 423 -0.50 3.29 18.05
CA SER A 423 -1.22 4.16 18.99
C SER A 423 -0.98 5.65 18.68
N PRO A 424 -1.88 6.57 19.11
CA PRO A 424 -1.68 8.01 18.93
C PRO A 424 -0.36 8.53 19.51
N LEU A 425 0.09 7.99 20.65
CA LEU A 425 1.36 8.37 21.27
C LEU A 425 2.54 7.96 20.40
N VAL A 426 2.53 6.74 19.88
CA VAL A 426 3.56 6.24 18.97
C VAL A 426 3.55 7.04 17.67
N PHE A 427 2.37 7.31 17.13
CA PHE A 427 2.24 8.06 15.88
C PHE A 427 2.81 9.48 16.01
N LYS A 428 2.61 10.16 17.16
CA LYS A 428 3.24 11.46 17.43
C LYS A 428 4.77 11.40 17.40
N ARG A 429 5.37 10.31 17.90
CA ARG A 429 6.83 10.09 17.85
C ARG A 429 7.28 9.86 16.42
N VAL A 430 6.57 9.01 15.66
CA VAL A 430 6.85 8.79 14.24
C VAL A 430 6.77 10.10 13.48
N ALA A 431 5.70 10.89 13.67
CA ALA A 431 5.49 12.18 13.02
C ALA A 431 6.67 13.14 13.24
N ALA A 432 7.21 13.21 14.45
CA ALA A 432 8.39 14.02 14.74
C ALA A 432 9.67 13.51 14.03
N ALA A 433 9.75 12.21 13.75
CA ALA A 433 10.87 11.55 13.08
C ALA A 433 10.70 11.40 11.55
N MET A 434 9.57 11.83 10.96
CA MET A 434 9.31 11.63 9.52
C MET A 434 10.17 12.52 8.63
N GLY A 435 10.53 13.73 9.08
CA GLY A 435 11.26 14.70 8.25
C GLY A 435 10.55 15.01 6.92
N SER A 436 9.23 14.85 6.88
CA SER A 436 8.36 15.04 5.70
C SER A 436 7.10 15.75 6.15
N LEU A 437 6.58 16.69 5.35
CA LEU A 437 5.37 17.45 5.70
C LEU A 437 4.13 16.54 5.65
N LEU A 438 3.30 16.58 6.69
CA LEU A 438 2.01 15.89 6.70
C LEU A 438 0.88 16.89 6.52
N TYR A 439 0.05 16.68 5.50
CA TYR A 439 -1.11 17.49 5.17
C TYR A 439 -2.40 16.65 5.19
N PRO A 440 -3.03 16.47 6.37
CA PRO A 440 -4.34 15.86 6.44
C PRO A 440 -5.40 16.81 5.86
N VAL A 441 -6.20 16.30 4.94
CA VAL A 441 -7.32 16.97 4.30
C VAL A 441 -8.58 16.24 4.72
N LEU A 442 -9.25 16.78 5.74
CA LEU A 442 -10.39 16.16 6.39
C LEU A 442 -11.68 16.56 5.67
N LEU A 443 -12.31 15.59 5.03
CA LEU A 443 -13.59 15.72 4.36
C LEU A 443 -14.72 15.51 5.37
N GLN A 444 -15.26 16.61 5.90
CA GLN A 444 -16.28 16.58 6.95
C GLN A 444 -17.70 16.66 6.36
N GLU A 445 -18.67 16.06 7.04
CA GLU A 445 -20.09 16.28 6.74
C GLU A 445 -20.53 17.69 7.08
N ALA A 446 -21.50 18.20 6.31
CA ALA A 446 -22.19 19.44 6.65
C ALA A 446 -22.95 19.29 7.98
N TYR A 447 -23.38 18.06 8.29
CA TYR A 447 -23.96 17.71 9.56
C TYR A 447 -22.86 17.30 10.56
N VAL A 448 -22.74 18.06 11.65
CA VAL A 448 -21.87 17.69 12.76
C VAL A 448 -22.68 16.81 13.72
N PRO A 449 -22.31 15.53 13.92
CA PRO A 449 -23.04 14.67 14.83
C PRO A 449 -23.02 15.23 16.26
N ARG A 450 -24.06 14.96 17.04
CA ARG A 450 -24.12 15.27 18.47
C ARG A 450 -23.71 14.05 19.31
N GLY A 451 -23.39 14.27 20.57
CA GLY A 451 -23.11 13.20 21.52
C GLY A 451 -21.72 12.59 21.36
N PRO A 452 -21.53 11.29 21.66
CA PRO A 452 -20.20 10.68 21.74
C PRO A 452 -19.39 10.77 20.43
N MET A 453 -20.04 10.59 19.29
CA MET A 453 -19.41 10.74 17.96
C MET A 453 -18.80 12.14 17.74
N ALA A 454 -19.45 13.20 18.25
CA ALA A 454 -18.94 14.57 18.17
C ALA A 454 -17.59 14.71 18.91
N ARG A 455 -17.48 14.07 20.09
CA ARG A 455 -16.27 14.09 20.90
C ARG A 455 -15.16 13.29 20.23
N THR A 456 -15.48 12.14 19.64
CA THR A 456 -14.53 11.34 18.84
C THR A 456 -13.97 12.14 17.67
N MET A 457 -14.83 12.79 16.89
CA MET A 457 -14.39 13.66 15.78
C MET A 457 -13.53 14.83 16.27
N ALA A 458 -13.90 15.47 17.38
CA ALA A 458 -13.12 16.55 17.96
C ALA A 458 -11.73 16.08 18.44
N ALA A 459 -11.66 14.91 19.07
CA ALA A 459 -10.41 14.28 19.49
C ALA A 459 -9.55 13.92 18.27
N SER A 460 -10.13 13.34 17.23
CA SER A 460 -9.42 13.03 15.99
C SER A 460 -8.87 14.28 15.31
N ASN A 461 -9.70 15.31 15.13
CA ASN A 461 -9.29 16.59 14.56
C ASN A 461 -8.13 17.21 15.36
N THR A 462 -8.17 17.11 16.68
CA THR A 462 -7.11 17.60 17.57
C THR A 462 -5.82 16.81 17.36
N LEU A 463 -5.90 15.48 17.25
CA LEU A 463 -4.76 14.62 16.98
C LEU A 463 -4.14 14.92 15.62
N PHE A 464 -4.92 15.01 14.54
CA PHE A 464 -4.41 15.35 13.21
C PHE A 464 -3.73 16.72 13.18
N LYS A 465 -4.27 17.71 13.91
CA LYS A 465 -3.63 19.03 14.05
C LYS A 465 -2.27 18.92 14.73
N GLU A 466 -2.16 18.12 15.78
CA GLU A 466 -0.91 17.89 16.48
C GLU A 466 0.11 17.10 15.64
N LEU A 467 -0.33 16.08 14.92
CA LEU A 467 0.52 15.30 14.02
C LEU A 467 1.07 16.17 12.89
N ALA A 468 0.20 16.94 12.23
CA ALA A 468 0.61 17.84 11.17
C ALA A 468 1.59 18.90 11.68
N SER A 469 1.32 19.52 12.84
CA SER A 469 2.23 20.55 13.39
C SER A 469 3.61 19.99 13.75
N ARG A 470 3.70 18.75 14.25
CA ARG A 470 4.98 18.08 14.54
C ARG A 470 5.85 17.86 13.30
N THR A 471 5.24 17.81 12.11
CA THR A 471 5.95 17.70 10.83
C THR A 471 6.28 19.04 10.19
N GLY A 472 5.72 20.15 10.69
CA GLY A 472 5.73 21.44 10.00
C GLY A 472 4.62 21.59 8.94
N GLY A 473 3.72 20.62 8.81
CA GLY A 473 2.51 20.69 8.00
C GLY A 473 1.32 21.33 8.72
N ARG A 474 0.12 21.22 8.14
CA ARG A 474 -1.15 21.65 8.78
C ARG A 474 -2.33 20.84 8.27
N VAL A 475 -3.44 20.92 9.01
CA VAL A 475 -4.71 20.29 8.64
C VAL A 475 -5.55 21.24 7.80
N PHE A 476 -6.19 20.69 6.77
CA PHE A 476 -7.26 21.33 6.02
C PHE A 476 -8.58 20.62 6.28
N THR A 477 -9.67 21.38 6.30
CA THR A 477 -11.02 20.83 6.43
C THR A 477 -11.88 21.32 5.29
N ALA A 478 -12.66 20.45 4.68
CA ALA A 478 -13.62 20.82 3.65
C ALA A 478 -14.92 20.03 3.80
N GLN A 479 -16.04 20.70 3.55
CA GLN A 479 -17.37 20.10 3.61
C GLN A 479 -17.82 19.50 2.28
N SER A 480 -17.13 19.86 1.19
CA SER A 480 -17.43 19.45 -0.19
C SER A 480 -16.19 19.61 -1.07
N LEU A 481 -16.20 18.98 -2.24
CA LEU A 481 -15.23 19.26 -3.31
C LEU A 481 -15.10 20.75 -3.63
N SER A 482 -16.23 21.48 -3.72
CA SER A 482 -16.20 22.90 -4.06
C SER A 482 -15.44 23.75 -3.04
N ARG A 483 -15.40 23.32 -1.77
CA ARG A 483 -14.63 23.97 -0.71
C ARG A 483 -13.16 23.52 -0.67
N LEU A 484 -12.78 22.48 -1.41
CA LEU A 484 -11.37 22.10 -1.60
C LEU A 484 -10.63 22.95 -2.64
N TYR A 485 -11.33 23.69 -3.52
CA TYR A 485 -10.66 24.52 -4.53
C TYR A 485 -9.60 25.47 -3.97
N PRO A 486 -9.89 26.27 -2.91
CA PRO A 486 -8.88 27.11 -2.29
C PRO A 486 -7.75 26.31 -1.62
N VAL A 487 -8.05 25.10 -1.14
CA VAL A 487 -7.08 24.23 -0.48
C VAL A 487 -6.00 23.76 -1.46
N TYR A 488 -6.36 23.40 -2.70
CA TYR A 488 -5.39 22.99 -3.71
C TYR A 488 -4.34 24.09 -3.96
N GLY A 489 -4.80 25.33 -4.15
CA GLY A 489 -3.92 26.48 -4.35
C GLY A 489 -2.99 26.71 -3.16
N GLN A 490 -3.53 26.67 -1.94
CA GLN A 490 -2.75 26.84 -0.71
C GLN A 490 -1.70 25.75 -0.52
N VAL A 491 -2.03 24.48 -0.76
CA VAL A 491 -1.06 23.38 -0.65
C VAL A 491 0.00 23.52 -1.75
N ALA A 492 -0.41 23.81 -2.99
CA ALA A 492 0.52 24.03 -4.10
C ALA A 492 1.51 25.14 -3.80
N GLU A 493 1.02 26.28 -3.31
CA GLU A 493 1.85 27.39 -2.85
C GLU A 493 2.80 26.96 -1.74
N GLU A 494 2.30 26.31 -0.69
CA GLU A 494 3.15 25.86 0.40
C GLU A 494 4.26 24.90 -0.08
N LEU A 495 3.95 23.90 -0.90
CA LEU A 495 4.95 22.98 -1.45
C LEU A 495 6.00 23.71 -2.32
N ARG A 496 5.64 24.83 -2.95
CA ARG A 496 6.55 25.72 -3.68
C ARG A 496 7.34 26.68 -2.79
N SER A 497 7.04 26.75 -1.49
CA SER A 497 7.64 27.66 -0.50
C SER A 497 8.59 26.95 0.48
N VAL A 498 8.83 25.66 0.25
CA VAL A 498 9.52 24.78 1.20
C VAL A 498 11.00 24.70 0.89
N TYR A 499 11.82 25.11 1.87
CA TYR A 499 13.27 24.97 1.87
C TYR A 499 13.67 23.74 2.68
N SER A 500 14.76 23.08 2.28
CA SER A 500 15.44 22.09 3.12
C SER A 500 16.64 22.77 3.78
N VAL A 501 16.62 22.92 5.10
CA VAL A 501 17.69 23.54 5.88
C VAL A 501 18.44 22.45 6.64
N GLY A 502 19.68 22.19 6.22
CA GLY A 502 20.57 21.23 6.86
C GLY A 502 21.56 21.90 7.80
N TYR A 503 21.73 21.40 9.01
CA TYR A 503 22.77 21.84 9.95
C TYR A 503 23.39 20.66 10.70
N TYR A 504 24.61 20.83 11.20
CA TYR A 504 25.23 19.88 12.12
C TYR A 504 25.00 20.36 13.55
N PRO A 505 24.30 19.59 14.40
CA PRO A 505 24.04 19.99 15.78
C PRO A 505 25.31 20.27 16.57
N ALA A 506 25.36 21.33 17.35
CA ALA A 506 26.47 21.57 18.27
C ALA A 506 26.60 20.46 19.33
N ASN A 507 25.46 19.87 19.73
CA ASN A 507 25.43 18.67 20.57
C ASN A 507 25.46 17.40 19.69
N GLN A 508 26.55 16.65 19.70
CA GLN A 508 26.66 15.38 18.94
C GLN A 508 26.24 14.14 19.76
N GLU A 509 25.67 14.31 20.96
CA GLU A 509 25.15 13.19 21.77
C GLU A 509 23.72 12.79 21.32
N PHE A 510 23.61 11.73 20.54
CA PHE A 510 22.32 11.19 20.07
C PHE A 510 21.74 10.17 21.06
N ASP A 511 21.34 10.68 22.22
CA ASP A 511 20.86 9.92 23.38
C ASP A 511 19.34 9.64 23.39
N GLY A 512 18.64 10.05 22.34
CA GLY A 512 17.18 9.95 22.20
C GLY A 512 16.40 11.10 22.88
N SER A 513 17.08 12.05 23.52
CA SER A 513 16.45 13.21 24.15
C SER A 513 15.73 14.09 23.11
N TRP A 514 14.68 14.79 23.55
CA TRP A 514 13.99 15.76 22.69
C TRP A 514 14.82 17.04 22.60
N ARG A 515 15.05 17.52 21.37
CA ARG A 515 15.73 18.77 21.07
C ARG A 515 14.77 19.72 20.38
N ALA A 516 14.52 20.86 21.00
CA ALA A 516 13.64 21.89 20.46
C ALA A 516 14.36 22.65 19.34
N VAL A 517 13.68 22.85 18.21
CA VAL A 517 14.24 23.58 17.06
C VAL A 517 13.40 24.81 16.78
N ARG A 518 14.07 25.93 16.52
CA ARG A 518 13.46 27.17 16.06
C ARG A 518 14.18 27.65 14.81
N VAL A 519 13.41 27.95 13.77
CA VAL A 519 13.93 28.58 12.55
C VAL A 519 13.28 29.94 12.40
N GLN A 520 14.09 30.95 12.09
CA GLN A 520 13.63 32.29 11.78
C GLN A 520 14.20 32.74 10.45
N VAL A 521 13.53 33.70 9.82
CA VAL A 521 13.98 34.36 8.60
C VAL A 521 14.11 35.85 8.90
N LYS A 522 15.24 36.46 8.50
CA LYS A 522 15.56 37.88 8.77
C LYS A 522 14.62 38.84 8.03
N ARG A 523 14.03 38.40 6.92
CA ARG A 523 13.05 39.15 6.13
C ARG A 523 11.80 39.47 6.97
N ARG A 524 11.37 40.72 6.98
CA ARG A 524 10.17 41.16 7.71
C ARG A 524 8.89 40.73 6.99
N GLY A 525 7.81 40.57 7.76
CA GLY A 525 6.47 40.29 7.23
C GLY A 525 6.28 38.87 6.70
N VAL A 526 7.15 37.94 7.10
CA VAL A 526 7.07 36.52 6.73
C VAL A 526 6.65 35.66 7.92
N THR A 527 5.98 34.57 7.63
CA THR A 527 5.66 33.49 8.56
C THR A 527 6.55 32.30 8.23
N VAL A 528 7.25 31.79 9.24
CA VAL A 528 8.13 30.62 9.10
C VAL A 528 7.49 29.45 9.84
N ARG A 529 7.39 28.30 9.17
CA ARG A 529 6.88 27.06 9.77
C ARG A 529 7.85 25.91 9.53
N THR A 530 8.15 25.19 10.59
CA THR A 530 9.00 24.00 10.60
C THR A 530 8.56 23.10 11.75
N ARG A 531 9.10 21.88 11.83
CA ARG A 531 8.90 21.03 13.00
C ARG A 531 9.39 21.73 14.27
N SER A 532 8.71 21.50 15.39
CA SER A 532 9.07 22.13 16.69
C SER A 532 10.33 21.55 17.34
N GLY A 533 10.82 20.43 16.84
CA GLY A 533 11.99 19.72 17.37
C GLY A 533 12.06 18.30 16.84
N TYR A 534 12.99 17.53 17.39
CA TYR A 534 13.20 16.13 17.03
C TYR A 534 13.82 15.37 18.22
N HIS A 535 13.73 14.05 18.20
CA HIS A 535 14.49 13.21 19.13
C HIS A 535 15.90 12.99 18.58
N ALA A 536 16.92 13.17 19.41
CA ALA A 536 18.32 12.98 19.08
C ALA A 536 18.62 11.49 18.83
N GLN A 537 18.27 11.01 17.65
CA GLN A 537 18.39 9.59 17.28
C GLN A 537 19.64 9.34 16.48
#